data_AF-X0ULZ8-F1
#
_entry.id   AF-X0ULZ8-F1
#
_cell.length_a   1.000
_cell.length_b   1.000
_cell.length_c   1.000
_cell.angle_alpha   90.00
_cell.angle_beta   90.00
_cell.angle_gamma   90.00
#
_symmetry.space_group_name_H-M   'P 1'
#
loop_
_entity.id
_entity.type
_entity.pdbx_description
1 polymer ?
#
loop_
_entity_poly.entity_id
_entity_poly.type
_entity_poly.pdbx_seq_one_letter_code
_entity_poly.pdbx_strand_id
1 'polypeptide(L)'
;QYFMKHPQVFFDKSHEEAVIDLSNPYIVSGHLMCAASELPIQLEEDGIYWEENVEDILKALERENLLQQTPHGWVYSGKGRAVDAVSLDNISSETFKVIKQGKLLETMDRAQAYREAYKGAVLLHQGETYLVNDFDLENLIIQIERKNVDYYTQVMDIADIEVLEEIRRKKINGFIISSGDVEVTEKYIKYKIMKYDRVLSTENLNLPPLSFKTMGMWLTIPENIRKKVEARRLDFAGGLHGLEHALIAIMPFHVMCDRWDIGGVSVP
;
A
#
# COMPACT_ATOMS: atom_id res chain seq x y z
N GLN A 1 8.03 -21.30 -14.99
CA GLN A 1 7.95 -22.77 -15.19
C GLN A 1 6.55 -23.24 -15.65
N TYR A 2 5.44 -22.81 -15.03
CA TYR A 2 4.08 -23.18 -15.46
C TYR A 2 3.79 -22.78 -16.92
N PHE A 3 3.97 -21.51 -17.30
CA PHE A 3 3.75 -21.05 -18.68
C PHE A 3 4.67 -21.73 -19.72
N MET A 4 5.89 -22.11 -19.36
CA MET A 4 6.76 -22.89 -20.27
C MET A 4 6.21 -24.28 -20.55
N LYS A 5 5.49 -24.88 -19.59
CA LYS A 5 4.82 -26.19 -19.73
C LYS A 5 3.43 -26.07 -20.36
N HIS A 6 2.85 -24.87 -20.35
CA HIS A 6 1.52 -24.57 -20.86
C HIS A 6 1.53 -23.28 -21.70
N PRO A 7 2.31 -23.21 -22.81
CA PRO A 7 2.50 -21.96 -23.55
C PRO A 7 1.21 -21.43 -24.16
N GLN A 8 0.30 -22.32 -24.57
CA GLN A 8 -1.05 -21.98 -25.02
C GLN A 8 -1.82 -21.13 -23.99
N VAL A 9 -1.67 -21.37 -22.68
CA VAL A 9 -2.33 -20.55 -21.65
C VAL A 9 -1.80 -19.11 -21.64
N PHE A 10 -0.58 -18.87 -22.09
CA PHE A 10 -0.05 -17.51 -22.21
C PHE A 10 -0.55 -16.82 -23.48
N PHE A 11 -0.58 -17.52 -24.63
CA PHE A 11 -0.97 -16.93 -25.91
C PHE A 11 -2.48 -16.80 -26.11
N ASP A 12 -3.28 -17.69 -25.50
CA ASP A 12 -4.73 -17.71 -25.66
C ASP A 12 -5.46 -16.86 -24.61
N LYS A 13 -4.77 -16.45 -23.55
CA LYS A 13 -5.36 -15.63 -22.49
C LYS A 13 -5.48 -14.19 -22.99
N SER A 14 -6.65 -13.59 -22.80
CA SER A 14 -6.86 -12.16 -23.06
C SER A 14 -5.95 -11.33 -22.15
N HIS A 15 -5.64 -10.11 -22.59
CA HIS A 15 -4.94 -9.13 -21.77
C HIS A 15 -5.70 -8.87 -20.46
N GLU A 16 -4.98 -8.47 -19.42
CA GLU A 16 -5.59 -7.98 -18.19
C GLU A 16 -6.53 -6.80 -18.50
N GLU A 17 -7.65 -6.73 -17.77
CA GLU A 17 -8.56 -5.58 -17.82
C GLU A 17 -8.09 -4.53 -16.81
N ALA A 18 -8.01 -3.27 -17.23
CA ALA A 18 -7.80 -2.17 -16.29
C ALA A 18 -9.13 -1.91 -15.59
N VAL A 19 -9.15 -2.15 -14.27
CA VAL A 19 -10.38 -2.01 -13.50
C VAL A 19 -10.24 -0.87 -12.49
N ILE A 20 -11.24 0.00 -12.45
CA ILE A 20 -11.26 1.22 -11.62
C ILE A 20 -12.59 1.24 -10.86
N ASP A 21 -12.52 1.46 -9.55
CA ASP A 21 -13.71 1.66 -8.70
C ASP A 21 -13.99 3.16 -8.52
N LEU A 22 -14.98 3.66 -9.25
CA LEU A 22 -15.43 5.06 -9.17
C LEU A 22 -16.32 5.33 -7.94
N SER A 23 -16.69 4.29 -7.19
CA SER A 23 -17.55 4.37 -6.01
C SER A 23 -16.77 4.38 -4.68
N ASN A 24 -15.44 4.29 -4.72
CA ASN A 24 -14.63 4.25 -3.50
C ASN A 24 -14.83 5.53 -2.66
N PRO A 25 -15.43 5.44 -1.45
CA PRO A 25 -15.84 6.61 -0.69
C PRO A 25 -14.67 7.50 -0.25
N TYR A 26 -13.48 6.93 -0.06
CA TYR A 26 -12.28 7.71 0.30
C TYR A 26 -11.84 8.59 -0.86
N ILE A 27 -11.81 8.03 -2.08
CA ILE A 27 -11.44 8.77 -3.31
C ILE A 27 -12.52 9.81 -3.63
N VAL A 28 -13.79 9.38 -3.65
CA VAL A 28 -14.95 10.26 -3.94
C VAL A 28 -15.02 11.43 -2.96
N SER A 29 -14.79 11.21 -1.66
CA SER A 29 -14.80 12.29 -0.67
C SER A 29 -13.76 13.38 -0.97
N GLY A 30 -12.54 12.99 -1.39
CA GLY A 30 -11.50 13.92 -1.83
C GLY A 30 -11.93 14.72 -3.07
N HIS A 31 -12.43 14.03 -4.08
CA HIS A 31 -12.90 14.67 -5.30
C HIS A 31 -14.11 15.59 -5.06
N LEU A 32 -15.03 15.25 -4.16
CA LEU A 32 -16.14 16.12 -3.76
C LEU A 32 -15.65 17.39 -3.06
N MET A 33 -14.64 17.30 -2.20
CA MET A 33 -14.03 18.51 -1.61
C MET A 33 -13.41 19.42 -2.67
N CYS A 34 -12.69 18.84 -3.63
CA CYS A 34 -12.11 19.59 -4.75
C CYS A 34 -13.20 20.24 -5.61
N ALA A 35 -14.21 19.46 -6.03
CA ALA A 35 -15.32 19.95 -6.83
C ALA A 35 -16.09 21.08 -6.11
N ALA A 36 -16.41 20.92 -4.82
CA ALA A 36 -17.08 21.92 -4.00
C ALA A 36 -16.23 23.18 -3.74
N SER A 37 -14.90 23.10 -3.92
CA SER A 37 -14.00 24.26 -3.85
C SER A 37 -13.95 25.04 -5.16
N GLU A 38 -14.27 24.39 -6.28
CA GLU A 38 -14.34 25.01 -7.61
C GLU A 38 -15.72 25.63 -7.86
N LEU A 39 -16.80 24.85 -7.62
CA LEU A 39 -18.19 25.27 -7.80
C LEU A 39 -19.10 24.63 -6.73
N PRO A 40 -20.18 25.32 -6.28
CA PRO A 40 -21.15 24.72 -5.38
C PRO A 40 -21.80 23.48 -6.00
N ILE A 41 -21.74 22.33 -5.32
CA ILE A 41 -22.32 21.08 -5.81
C ILE A 41 -23.82 21.06 -5.54
N GLN A 42 -24.61 20.86 -6.60
CA GLN A 42 -26.06 20.73 -6.53
C GLN A 42 -26.46 19.29 -6.85
N LEU A 43 -26.87 18.52 -5.82
CA LEU A 43 -27.14 17.08 -5.96
C LEU A 43 -28.18 16.75 -7.04
N GLU A 44 -29.17 17.63 -7.25
CA GLU A 44 -30.21 17.46 -8.26
C GLU A 44 -29.67 17.50 -9.70
N GLU A 45 -28.64 18.31 -9.95
CA GLU A 45 -28.04 18.51 -11.29
C GLU A 45 -26.75 17.68 -11.45
N ASP A 46 -25.88 17.72 -10.45
CA ASP A 46 -24.54 17.13 -10.46
C ASP A 46 -24.53 15.67 -10.01
N GLY A 47 -25.62 15.17 -9.42
CA GLY A 47 -25.70 13.79 -8.95
C GLY A 47 -25.43 12.74 -10.04
N ILE A 48 -25.56 13.11 -11.32
CA ILE A 48 -25.27 12.26 -12.48
C ILE A 48 -23.78 11.91 -12.64
N TYR A 49 -22.87 12.72 -12.09
CA TYR A 49 -21.42 12.53 -12.24
C TYR A 49 -20.85 11.53 -11.24
N TRP A 50 -21.67 11.11 -10.29
CA TRP A 50 -21.24 10.31 -9.16
C TRP A 50 -22.12 9.08 -9.02
N GLU A 51 -21.55 8.01 -8.45
CA GLU A 51 -22.30 6.78 -8.18
C GLU A 51 -23.17 6.91 -6.91
N GLU A 52 -23.72 5.79 -6.42
CA GLU A 52 -24.61 5.79 -5.26
C GLU A 52 -23.92 6.32 -3.98
N ASN A 53 -24.72 6.84 -3.02
CA ASN A 53 -24.31 7.29 -1.67
C ASN A 53 -23.55 8.63 -1.55
N VAL A 54 -23.51 9.45 -2.60
CA VAL A 54 -22.84 10.76 -2.56
C VAL A 54 -23.44 11.72 -1.54
N GLU A 55 -24.76 11.68 -1.34
CA GLU A 55 -25.43 12.50 -0.34
C GLU A 55 -24.95 12.19 1.08
N ASP A 56 -24.70 10.92 1.38
CA ASP A 56 -24.19 10.49 2.69
C ASP A 56 -22.75 10.96 2.91
N ILE A 57 -21.93 10.94 1.85
CA ILE A 57 -20.55 11.46 1.88
C ILE A 57 -20.56 12.98 2.10
N LEU A 58 -21.40 13.73 1.37
CA LEU A 58 -21.54 15.18 1.55
C LEU A 58 -21.95 15.53 3.00
N LYS A 59 -22.95 14.83 3.54
CA LYS A 59 -23.38 14.99 4.95
C LYS A 59 -22.29 14.58 5.95
N ALA A 60 -21.44 13.60 5.63
CA ALA A 60 -20.31 13.24 6.47
C ALA A 60 -19.25 14.35 6.48
N LEU A 61 -18.91 14.89 5.31
CA LEU A 61 -17.96 16.01 5.18
C LEU A 61 -18.47 17.30 5.83
N GLU A 62 -19.79 17.54 5.83
CA GLU A 62 -20.40 18.65 6.57
C GLU A 62 -20.20 18.52 8.08
N ARG A 63 -20.43 17.33 8.63
CA ARG A 63 -20.26 17.05 10.06
C ARG A 63 -18.82 17.29 10.50
N GLU A 64 -17.86 17.04 9.61
CA GLU A 64 -16.43 17.31 9.83
C GLU A 64 -16.03 18.78 9.53
N ASN A 65 -16.98 19.65 9.19
CA ASN A 65 -16.76 21.05 8.80
C ASN A 65 -15.80 21.21 7.60
N LEU A 66 -15.80 20.24 6.69
CA LEU A 66 -15.05 20.29 5.44
C LEU A 66 -15.89 20.83 4.29
N LEU A 67 -17.21 20.60 4.34
CA LEU A 67 -18.21 21.19 3.47
C LEU A 67 -19.26 21.95 4.28
N GLN A 68 -20.03 22.80 3.61
CA GLN A 68 -21.17 23.49 4.17
C GLN A 68 -22.32 23.51 3.16
N GLN A 69 -23.54 23.17 3.59
CA GLN A 69 -24.72 23.34 2.75
C GLN A 69 -25.15 24.81 2.67
N THR A 70 -25.35 25.31 1.46
CA THR A 70 -25.87 26.66 1.18
C THR A 70 -27.10 26.59 0.28
N PRO A 71 -27.88 27.68 0.13
CA PRO A 71 -28.98 27.73 -0.82
C PRO A 71 -28.59 27.47 -2.29
N HIS A 72 -27.31 27.61 -2.62
CA HIS A 72 -26.78 27.42 -3.97
C HIS A 72 -26.09 26.07 -4.16
N GLY A 73 -26.06 25.21 -3.13
CA GLY A 73 -25.36 23.93 -3.16
C GLY A 73 -24.35 23.77 -2.03
N TRP A 74 -23.62 22.66 -2.05
CA TRP A 74 -22.55 22.34 -1.11
C TRP A 74 -21.27 23.06 -1.49
N VAL A 75 -20.66 23.79 -0.56
CA VAL A 75 -19.41 24.53 -0.79
C VAL A 75 -18.31 24.04 0.14
N TYR A 76 -17.05 24.12 -0.30
CA TYR A 76 -15.91 23.80 0.54
C TYR A 76 -15.72 24.84 1.66
N SER A 77 -15.62 24.36 2.90
CA SER A 77 -15.47 25.17 4.12
C SER A 77 -14.22 24.81 4.95
N GLY A 78 -13.42 23.86 4.46
CA GLY A 78 -12.19 23.42 5.11
C GLY A 78 -11.08 24.48 5.17
N LYS A 79 -10.04 24.20 5.96
CA LYS A 79 -8.87 25.08 6.07
C LYS A 79 -7.88 24.81 4.94
N GLY A 80 -7.48 25.85 4.22
CA GLY A 80 -6.52 25.73 3.10
C GLY A 80 -7.23 25.49 1.77
N ARG A 81 -6.50 24.95 0.78
CA ARG A 81 -7.08 24.57 -0.51
C ARG A 81 -7.39 23.07 -0.49
N ALA A 82 -8.54 22.67 -1.01
CA ALA A 82 -8.93 21.26 -1.09
C ALA A 82 -7.89 20.40 -1.82
N VAL A 83 -7.34 20.91 -2.93
CA VAL A 83 -6.32 20.22 -3.74
C VAL A 83 -5.01 19.93 -2.99
N ASP A 84 -4.70 20.67 -1.92
CA ASP A 84 -3.50 20.39 -1.12
C ASP A 84 -3.74 19.24 -0.12
N ALA A 85 -5.01 18.91 0.16
CA ALA A 85 -5.41 17.84 1.08
C ALA A 85 -5.72 16.52 0.36
N VAL A 86 -5.84 16.53 -0.98
CA VAL A 86 -6.24 15.38 -1.80
C VAL A 86 -5.09 15.02 -2.73
N SER A 87 -4.43 13.89 -2.45
CA SER A 87 -3.42 13.32 -3.35
C SER A 87 -4.08 12.34 -4.33
N LEU A 88 -3.71 12.45 -5.61
CA LEU A 88 -4.15 11.48 -6.64
C LEU A 88 -3.30 10.19 -6.62
N ASP A 89 -2.10 10.29 -6.04
CA ASP A 89 -1.17 9.17 -5.94
C ASP A 89 -1.05 8.77 -4.46
N ASN A 90 -1.03 7.47 -4.17
CA ASN A 90 -0.73 6.91 -2.83
C ASN A 90 0.74 7.16 -2.39
N ILE A 91 1.50 7.91 -3.18
CA ILE A 91 2.84 8.38 -2.84
C ILE A 91 2.70 9.31 -1.64
N SER A 92 3.41 8.99 -0.56
CA SER A 92 3.53 9.90 0.58
C SER A 92 3.87 11.31 0.08
N SER A 93 3.15 12.33 0.54
CA SER A 93 3.44 13.74 0.16
C SER A 93 4.89 14.15 0.44
N GLU A 94 5.57 13.43 1.33
CA GLU A 94 6.98 13.57 1.65
C GLU A 94 7.85 12.86 0.60
N THR A 95 8.48 13.65 -0.26
CA THR A 95 9.43 13.17 -1.28
C THR A 95 10.85 13.45 -0.84
N PHE A 96 11.70 12.41 -0.80
CA PHE A 96 13.13 12.54 -0.54
C PHE A 96 13.88 13.04 -1.78
N LYS A 97 14.82 13.95 -1.56
CA LYS A 97 15.76 14.42 -2.59
C LYS A 97 17.07 13.66 -2.46
N VAL A 98 17.43 12.91 -3.50
CA VAL A 98 18.70 12.20 -3.57
C VAL A 98 19.75 13.13 -4.17
N ILE A 99 20.75 13.51 -3.37
CA ILE A 99 21.73 14.54 -3.70
C ILE A 99 23.13 13.94 -3.84
N LYS A 100 23.78 14.22 -4.96
CA LYS A 100 25.17 13.91 -5.25
C LYS A 100 25.97 15.21 -5.35
N GLN A 101 26.89 15.46 -4.42
CA GLN A 101 27.77 16.63 -4.43
C GLN A 101 27.00 17.96 -4.63
N GLY A 102 25.88 18.12 -3.92
CA GLY A 102 25.02 19.31 -4.01
C GLY A 102 24.10 19.39 -5.24
N LYS A 103 24.13 18.39 -6.13
CA LYS A 103 23.20 18.29 -7.27
C LYS A 103 22.14 17.24 -7.00
N LEU A 104 20.89 17.57 -7.30
CA LEU A 104 19.78 16.62 -7.30
C LEU A 104 20.05 15.56 -8.40
N LEU A 105 20.04 14.29 -8.01
CA LEU A 105 20.11 13.17 -8.93
C LEU A 105 18.69 12.68 -9.27
N GLU A 106 17.89 12.39 -8.25
CA GLU A 106 16.52 11.92 -8.38
C GLU A 106 15.70 12.21 -7.12
N THR A 107 14.42 11.88 -7.18
CA THR A 107 13.48 11.97 -6.07
C THR A 107 12.80 10.64 -5.85
N MET A 108 12.53 10.29 -4.59
CA MET A 108 11.91 9.03 -4.20
C MET A 108 10.85 9.30 -3.13
N ASP A 109 9.76 8.54 -3.15
CA ASP A 109 8.82 8.55 -2.02
C ASP A 109 9.45 7.93 -0.76
N ARG A 110 8.84 8.14 0.41
CA ARG A 110 9.39 7.64 1.68
C ARG A 110 9.52 6.12 1.73
N ALA A 111 8.53 5.38 1.22
CA ALA A 111 8.56 3.92 1.25
C ALA A 111 9.65 3.36 0.33
N GLN A 112 9.83 3.93 -0.85
CA GLN A 112 10.92 3.62 -1.76
C GLN A 112 12.28 3.97 -1.15
N ALA A 113 12.41 5.16 -0.55
CA ALA A 113 13.63 5.58 0.11
C ALA A 113 14.05 4.61 1.23
N TYR A 114 13.09 4.07 1.98
CA TYR A 114 13.35 3.10 3.05
C TYR A 114 13.76 1.72 2.52
N ARG A 115 13.30 1.35 1.31
CA ARG A 115 13.68 0.09 0.66
C ARG A 115 15.03 0.15 -0.04
N GLU A 116 15.39 1.30 -0.61
CA GLU A 116 16.48 1.37 -1.60
C GLU A 116 17.60 2.34 -1.21
N ALA A 117 17.30 3.35 -0.40
CA ALA A 117 18.18 4.50 -0.21
C ALA A 117 18.45 4.84 1.26
N TYR A 118 18.30 3.89 2.17
CA TYR A 118 18.66 4.04 3.59
C TYR A 118 20.16 4.21 3.80
N LYS A 119 20.58 4.72 4.96
CA LYS A 119 21.99 4.90 5.30
C LYS A 119 22.77 3.58 5.20
N GLY A 120 23.81 3.55 4.37
CA GLY A 120 24.61 2.36 4.05
C GLY A 120 24.11 1.54 2.86
N ALA A 121 22.98 1.90 2.25
CA ALA A 121 22.48 1.24 1.05
C ALA A 121 23.38 1.48 -0.16
N VAL A 122 23.41 0.49 -1.05
CA VAL A 122 23.94 0.62 -2.41
C VAL A 122 22.77 0.91 -3.33
N LEU A 123 22.66 2.17 -3.72
CA LEU A 123 21.68 2.65 -4.69
C LEU A 123 22.23 2.43 -6.11
N LEU A 124 21.41 1.85 -6.98
CA LEU A 124 21.73 1.69 -8.40
C LEU A 124 20.92 2.70 -9.21
N HIS A 125 21.59 3.61 -9.89
CA HIS A 125 20.95 4.62 -10.71
C HIS A 125 21.55 4.58 -12.13
N GLN A 126 20.73 4.18 -13.12
CA GLN A 126 21.14 4.06 -14.52
C GLN A 126 22.41 3.20 -14.75
N GLY A 127 22.56 2.12 -13.99
CA GLY A 127 23.70 1.21 -14.08
C GLY A 127 24.94 1.65 -13.29
N GLU A 128 24.90 2.83 -12.66
CA GLU A 128 25.96 3.34 -11.81
C GLU A 128 25.62 3.10 -10.33
N THR A 129 26.62 2.67 -9.55
CA THR A 129 26.44 2.38 -8.12
C THR A 129 26.82 3.58 -7.25
N TYR A 130 25.97 3.83 -6.27
CA TYR A 130 26.09 4.91 -5.31
C TYR A 130 25.96 4.36 -3.89
N LEU A 131 26.82 4.80 -2.98
CA LEU A 131 26.68 4.50 -1.56
C LEU A 131 25.92 5.65 -0.90
N VAL A 132 24.90 5.30 -0.12
CA VAL A 132 24.18 6.27 0.71
C VAL A 132 25.00 6.55 1.97
N ASN A 133 25.55 7.75 2.06
CA ASN A 133 26.37 8.20 3.18
C ASN A 133 25.51 8.74 4.33
N ASP A 134 24.42 9.43 4.00
CA ASP A 134 23.53 10.04 4.99
C ASP A 134 22.07 10.02 4.55
N PHE A 135 21.18 9.91 5.53
CA PHE A 135 19.74 9.80 5.36
C PHE A 135 19.04 10.73 6.35
N ASP A 136 18.72 11.93 5.88
CA ASP A 136 18.11 12.99 6.68
C ASP A 136 16.58 12.93 6.56
N LEU A 137 15.95 12.39 7.61
CA LEU A 137 14.50 12.25 7.73
C LEU A 137 13.79 13.59 7.92
N GLU A 138 14.44 14.57 8.54
CA GLU A 138 13.83 15.86 8.88
C GLU A 138 13.77 16.77 7.66
N ASN A 139 14.87 16.85 6.90
CA ASN A 139 14.96 17.68 5.70
C ASN A 139 14.57 16.94 4.42
N LEU A 140 14.28 15.63 4.51
CA LEU A 140 13.98 14.74 3.38
C LEU A 140 15.11 14.73 2.34
N ILE A 141 16.36 14.59 2.80
CA ILE A 141 17.56 14.63 1.95
C ILE A 141 18.36 13.34 2.12
N ILE A 142 18.78 12.74 1.00
CA ILE A 142 19.62 11.55 0.98
C ILE A 142 20.93 11.93 0.30
N GLN A 143 22.05 11.86 1.03
CA GLN A 143 23.36 12.18 0.48
C GLN A 143 24.04 10.91 -0.03
N ILE A 144 24.40 10.94 -1.31
CA ILE A 144 25.01 9.81 -1.99
C ILE A 144 26.40 10.15 -2.55
N GLU A 145 27.24 9.13 -2.62
CA GLU A 145 28.55 9.20 -3.24
C GLU A 145 28.71 8.09 -4.27
N ARG A 146 29.25 8.44 -5.45
CA ARG A 146 29.52 7.43 -6.48
C ARG A 146 30.61 6.49 -5.98
N LYS A 147 30.32 5.19 -5.97
CA LYS A 147 31.28 4.18 -5.53
C LYS A 147 31.08 2.91 -6.33
N ASN A 148 32.13 2.47 -7.02
CA ASN A 148 32.11 1.18 -7.73
C ASN A 148 32.24 0.05 -6.70
N VAL A 149 31.15 -0.68 -6.48
CA VAL A 149 31.08 -1.82 -5.56
C VAL A 149 30.65 -3.07 -6.33
N ASP A 150 31.06 -4.24 -5.84
CA ASP A 150 30.70 -5.54 -6.43
C ASP A 150 29.70 -6.33 -5.56
N TYR A 151 28.99 -5.61 -4.69
CA TYR A 151 27.95 -6.11 -3.81
C TYR A 151 26.70 -5.20 -3.92
N TYR A 152 25.56 -5.70 -3.48
CA TYR A 152 24.32 -4.94 -3.34
C TYR A 152 23.79 -5.06 -1.91
N THR A 153 22.86 -4.19 -1.54
CA THR A 153 22.20 -4.23 -0.23
C THR A 153 20.75 -4.65 -0.39
N GLN A 154 20.26 -5.45 0.54
CA GLN A 154 18.86 -5.87 0.57
C GLN A 154 18.29 -5.59 1.95
N VAL A 155 17.26 -4.75 2.01
CA VAL A 155 16.58 -4.44 3.27
C VAL A 155 15.80 -5.66 3.77
N MET A 156 15.60 -5.72 5.08
CA MET A 156 14.70 -6.65 5.74
C MET A 156 13.64 -5.87 6.48
N ASP A 157 12.44 -5.90 5.93
CA ASP A 157 11.23 -5.36 6.50
C ASP A 157 10.41 -6.44 7.22
N ILE A 158 9.59 -6.01 8.16
CA ILE A 158 8.56 -6.82 8.81
C ILE A 158 7.29 -5.99 8.80
N ALA A 159 6.21 -6.55 8.28
CA ALA A 159 4.88 -5.99 8.37
C ALA A 159 4.14 -6.56 9.58
N ASP A 160 3.44 -5.69 10.31
CA ASP A 160 2.54 -6.03 11.41
C ASP A 160 1.16 -5.44 11.10
N ILE A 161 0.10 -6.18 11.41
CA ILE A 161 -1.27 -5.77 11.10
C ILE A 161 -2.10 -5.83 12.39
N GLU A 162 -2.62 -4.67 12.80
CA GLU A 162 -3.52 -4.54 13.93
C GLU A 162 -4.96 -4.34 13.44
N VAL A 163 -5.90 -5.12 13.96
CA VAL A 163 -7.32 -4.91 13.70
C VAL A 163 -7.83 -3.81 14.62
N LEU A 164 -8.25 -2.68 14.05
CA LEU A 164 -8.79 -1.55 14.78
C LEU A 164 -10.29 -1.74 15.08
N GLU A 165 -11.04 -2.17 14.05
CA GLU A 165 -12.49 -2.37 14.15
C GLU A 165 -12.94 -3.54 13.25
N GLU A 166 -13.81 -4.41 13.75
CA GLU A 166 -14.49 -5.43 12.94
C GLU A 166 -15.86 -4.90 12.50
N ILE A 167 -16.01 -4.58 11.21
CA ILE A 167 -17.23 -4.00 10.63
C ILE A 167 -18.21 -5.10 10.21
N ARG A 168 -17.71 -6.17 9.58
CA ARG A 168 -18.53 -7.31 9.14
C ARG A 168 -17.90 -8.62 9.57
N ARG A 169 -18.76 -9.57 9.94
CA ARG A 169 -18.37 -10.93 10.30
C ARG A 169 -19.34 -11.94 9.74
N LYS A 170 -18.82 -12.99 9.12
CA LYS A 170 -19.62 -14.10 8.58
C LYS A 170 -18.97 -15.43 8.91
N LYS A 171 -19.78 -16.39 9.36
CA LYS A 171 -19.34 -17.77 9.56
C LYS A 171 -19.74 -18.64 8.37
N ILE A 172 -18.77 -19.29 7.73
CA ILE A 172 -19.00 -20.18 6.58
C ILE A 172 -18.27 -21.50 6.82
N ASN A 173 -18.99 -22.62 6.84
CA ASN A 173 -18.41 -23.97 6.95
C ASN A 173 -17.41 -24.14 8.11
N GLY A 174 -17.63 -23.43 9.22
CA GLY A 174 -16.75 -23.42 10.39
C GLY A 174 -15.72 -22.30 10.42
N PHE A 175 -15.36 -21.74 9.27
CA PHE A 175 -14.45 -20.59 9.15
C PHE A 175 -15.16 -19.29 9.54
N ILE A 176 -14.40 -18.34 10.07
CA ILE A 176 -14.86 -16.97 10.30
C ILE A 176 -14.16 -16.08 9.28
N ILE A 177 -14.94 -15.36 8.49
CA ILE A 177 -14.48 -14.33 7.58
C ILE A 177 -14.93 -13.01 8.16
N SER A 178 -13.99 -12.11 8.35
CA SER A 178 -14.25 -10.79 8.89
C SER A 178 -13.61 -9.73 8.00
N SER A 179 -14.17 -8.53 8.03
CA SER A 179 -13.60 -7.35 7.38
C SER A 179 -13.82 -6.12 8.23
N GLY A 180 -12.90 -5.18 8.14
CA GLY A 180 -12.98 -3.92 8.87
C GLY A 180 -11.67 -3.15 8.80
N ASP A 181 -11.54 -2.16 9.67
CA ASP A 181 -10.40 -1.25 9.65
C ASP A 181 -9.18 -1.89 10.31
N VAL A 182 -8.04 -1.77 9.63
CA VAL A 182 -6.75 -2.28 10.08
C VAL A 182 -5.69 -1.19 9.97
N GLU A 183 -4.69 -1.26 10.85
CA GLU A 183 -3.46 -0.48 10.73
C GLU A 183 -2.33 -1.42 10.32
N VAL A 184 -1.71 -1.13 9.19
CA VAL A 184 -0.52 -1.85 8.70
C VAL A 184 0.69 -1.05 9.11
N THR A 185 1.66 -1.70 9.75
CA THR A 185 2.91 -1.11 10.19
C THR A 185 4.10 -1.88 9.63
N GLU A 186 4.89 -1.22 8.78
CA GLU A 186 6.14 -1.75 8.23
C GLU A 186 7.34 -1.25 9.04
N LYS A 187 8.20 -2.19 9.45
CA LYS A 187 9.44 -1.91 10.20
C LYS A 187 10.65 -2.38 9.42
N TYR A 188 11.55 -1.46 9.10
CA TYR A 188 12.79 -1.72 8.38
C TYR A 188 13.93 -1.88 9.39
N ILE A 189 14.18 -3.11 9.85
CA ILE A 189 14.97 -3.37 11.08
C ILE A 189 16.44 -3.66 10.76
N LYS A 190 16.72 -4.26 9.60
CA LYS A 190 18.06 -4.69 9.20
C LYS A 190 18.23 -4.58 7.71
N TYR A 191 19.48 -4.63 7.25
CA TYR A 191 19.78 -4.92 5.85
C TYR A 191 20.95 -5.88 5.74
N LYS A 192 20.97 -6.62 4.63
CA LYS A 192 22.02 -7.56 4.28
C LYS A 192 22.91 -6.95 3.20
N ILE A 193 24.21 -7.14 3.34
CA ILE A 193 25.17 -6.92 2.26
C ILE A 193 25.32 -8.24 1.51
N MET A 194 24.99 -8.23 0.23
CA MET A 194 24.89 -9.41 -0.62
C MET A 194 25.90 -9.36 -1.77
N LYS A 195 26.61 -10.47 -2.01
CA LYS A 195 27.51 -10.63 -3.15
C LYS A 195 27.39 -12.03 -3.72
N TYR A 196 27.06 -12.15 -5.00
CA TYR A 196 26.80 -13.44 -5.67
C TYR A 196 25.84 -14.34 -4.86
N ASP A 197 24.70 -13.77 -4.44
CA ASP A 197 23.68 -14.41 -3.60
C ASP A 197 24.15 -14.91 -2.22
N ARG A 198 25.32 -14.47 -1.76
CA ARG A 198 25.83 -14.76 -0.41
C ARG A 198 25.72 -13.53 0.48
N VAL A 199 25.21 -13.75 1.69
CA VAL A 199 25.22 -12.73 2.75
C VAL A 199 26.65 -12.57 3.26
N LEU A 200 27.23 -11.39 3.04
CA LEU A 200 28.54 -11.02 3.57
C LEU A 200 28.45 -10.52 5.01
N SER A 201 27.47 -9.65 5.27
CA SER A 201 27.17 -9.15 6.60
C SER A 201 25.69 -8.78 6.72
N THR A 202 25.27 -8.51 7.95
CA THR A 202 23.95 -7.98 8.26
C THR A 202 24.14 -6.85 9.25
N GLU A 203 23.61 -5.70 8.90
CA GLU A 203 23.70 -4.48 9.69
C GLU A 203 22.30 -4.12 10.22
N ASN A 204 22.26 -3.47 11.37
CA ASN A 204 21.01 -2.96 11.92
C ASN A 204 20.62 -1.66 11.20
N LEU A 205 19.32 -1.47 11.04
CA LEU A 205 18.70 -0.29 10.49
C LEU A 205 17.75 0.29 11.54
N ASN A 206 17.81 1.60 11.72
CA ASN A 206 16.97 2.31 12.68
C ASN A 206 16.21 3.41 11.94
N LEU A 207 15.18 2.99 11.22
CA LEU A 207 14.22 3.89 10.59
C LEU A 207 12.92 3.85 11.40
N PRO A 208 12.21 4.98 11.50
CA PRO A 208 10.89 4.96 12.13
C PRO A 208 9.96 4.08 11.30
N PRO A 209 8.98 3.40 11.91
CA PRO A 209 8.02 2.58 11.18
C PRO A 209 7.21 3.42 10.19
N LEU A 210 6.75 2.78 9.12
CA LEU A 210 5.73 3.35 8.24
C LEU A 210 4.40 2.69 8.61
N SER A 211 3.43 3.50 9.01
CA SER A 211 2.10 3.02 9.38
C SER A 211 1.04 3.69 8.52
N PHE A 212 0.07 2.91 8.06
CA PHE A 212 -1.08 3.41 7.34
C PHE A 212 -2.34 2.63 7.73
N LYS A 213 -3.47 3.33 7.74
CA LYS A 213 -4.78 2.73 8.00
C LYS A 213 -5.43 2.37 6.68
N THR A 214 -6.03 1.20 6.63
CA THR A 214 -6.75 0.69 5.46
C THR A 214 -7.85 -0.27 5.89
N MET A 215 -8.59 -0.81 4.93
CA MET A 215 -9.57 -1.85 5.16
C MET A 215 -8.95 -3.22 4.88
N GLY A 216 -9.10 -4.14 5.83
CA GLY A 216 -8.63 -5.51 5.73
C GLY A 216 -9.79 -6.50 5.64
N MET A 217 -9.53 -7.64 5.01
CA MET A 217 -10.35 -8.85 5.14
C MET A 217 -9.45 -9.97 5.67
N TRP A 218 -9.90 -10.68 6.71
CA TRP A 218 -9.15 -11.79 7.29
C TRP A 218 -10.02 -13.03 7.46
N LEU A 219 -9.36 -14.17 7.33
CA LEU A 219 -9.94 -15.50 7.48
C LEU A 219 -9.36 -16.15 8.73
N THR A 220 -10.18 -16.33 9.76
CA THR A 220 -9.79 -17.07 10.96
C THR A 220 -9.99 -18.56 10.73
N ILE A 221 -8.88 -19.31 10.72
CA ILE A 221 -8.90 -20.76 10.57
C ILE A 221 -9.30 -21.42 11.90
N PRO A 222 -10.30 -22.32 11.90
CA PRO A 222 -10.71 -23.02 13.10
C PRO A 222 -9.60 -23.87 13.73
N GLU A 223 -9.50 -23.82 15.05
CA GLU A 223 -8.48 -24.54 15.84
C GLU A 223 -8.50 -26.06 15.61
N ASN A 224 -9.67 -26.64 15.32
CA ASN A 224 -9.78 -28.06 15.00
C ASN A 224 -9.10 -28.43 13.67
N ILE A 225 -8.98 -27.49 12.72
CA ILE A 225 -8.23 -27.70 11.47
C ILE A 225 -6.74 -27.67 11.78
N ARG A 226 -6.26 -26.68 12.53
CA ARG A 226 -4.86 -26.59 12.99
C ARG A 226 -4.42 -27.91 13.64
N LYS A 227 -5.17 -28.37 14.65
CA LYS A 227 -4.88 -29.64 15.36
C LYS A 227 -4.84 -30.85 14.41
N LYS A 228 -5.69 -30.91 13.38
CA LYS A 228 -5.68 -32.01 12.41
C LYS A 228 -4.45 -31.99 11.50
N VAL A 229 -3.99 -30.80 11.10
CA VAL A 229 -2.79 -30.61 10.26
C VAL A 229 -1.54 -30.98 11.06
N GLU A 230 -1.43 -30.44 12.27
CA GLU A 230 -0.31 -30.72 13.19
C GLU A 230 -0.26 -32.19 13.62
N ALA A 231 -1.40 -32.83 13.88
CA ALA A 231 -1.47 -34.27 14.20
C ALA A 231 -0.94 -35.16 13.06
N ARG A 232 -1.03 -34.68 11.81
CA ARG A 232 -0.46 -35.35 10.63
C ARG A 232 1.01 -34.96 10.37
N ARG A 233 1.62 -34.17 11.25
CA ARG A 233 2.99 -33.62 11.12
C ARG A 233 3.18 -32.82 9.82
N LEU A 234 2.12 -32.16 9.37
CA LEU A 234 2.16 -31.25 8.23
C LEU A 234 2.41 -29.82 8.72
N ASP A 235 2.96 -28.99 7.84
CA ASP A 235 3.26 -27.59 8.13
C ASP A 235 1.99 -26.72 8.03
N PHE A 236 1.43 -26.34 9.17
CA PHE A 236 0.26 -25.47 9.23
C PHE A 236 0.57 -24.05 8.76
N ALA A 237 1.71 -23.48 9.18
CA ALA A 237 2.11 -22.13 8.80
C ALA A 237 2.38 -22.06 7.29
N GLY A 238 3.10 -23.04 6.73
CA GLY A 238 3.30 -23.17 5.29
C GLY A 238 1.97 -23.34 4.52
N GLY A 239 0.99 -24.04 5.12
CA GLY A 239 -0.35 -24.15 4.57
C GLY A 239 -1.13 -22.83 4.54
N LEU A 240 -1.04 -22.03 5.60
CA LEU A 240 -1.61 -20.68 5.65
C LEU A 240 -0.99 -19.76 4.61
N HIS A 241 0.33 -19.78 4.49
CA HIS A 241 1.05 -18.98 3.49
C HIS A 241 0.70 -19.40 2.05
N GLY A 242 0.54 -20.71 1.81
CA GLY A 242 0.05 -21.21 0.53
C GLY A 242 -1.39 -20.74 0.22
N LEU A 243 -2.26 -20.71 1.23
CA LEU A 243 -3.62 -20.19 1.09
C LEU A 243 -3.63 -18.68 0.81
N GLU A 244 -2.81 -17.91 1.50
CA GLU A 244 -2.63 -16.46 1.28
C GLU A 244 -2.23 -16.18 -0.18
N HIS A 245 -1.18 -16.83 -0.68
CA HIS A 245 -0.74 -16.68 -2.07
C HIS A 245 -1.84 -17.06 -3.07
N ALA A 246 -2.58 -18.13 -2.79
CA ALA A 246 -3.69 -18.54 -3.64
C ALA A 246 -4.80 -17.48 -3.65
N LEU A 247 -5.19 -16.96 -2.49
CA LEU A 247 -6.23 -15.93 -2.36
C LEU A 247 -5.84 -14.65 -3.10
N ILE A 248 -4.64 -14.10 -2.87
CA ILE A 248 -4.17 -12.89 -3.58
C ILE A 248 -4.12 -13.14 -5.10
N ALA A 249 -3.68 -14.33 -5.53
CA ALA A 249 -3.59 -14.64 -6.96
C ALA A 249 -4.96 -14.78 -7.65
N ILE A 250 -6.01 -15.18 -6.93
CA ILE A 250 -7.36 -15.32 -7.50
C ILE A 250 -8.22 -14.06 -7.32
N MET A 251 -7.87 -13.17 -6.39
CA MET A 251 -8.69 -12.02 -6.01
C MET A 251 -9.03 -11.09 -7.19
N PRO A 252 -8.09 -10.75 -8.10
CA PRO A 252 -8.39 -9.94 -9.28
C PRO A 252 -9.47 -10.52 -10.21
N PHE A 253 -9.75 -11.82 -10.16
CA PHE A 253 -10.83 -12.44 -10.95
C PHE A 253 -12.22 -12.23 -10.35
N HIS A 254 -12.30 -11.78 -9.09
CA HIS A 254 -13.54 -11.66 -8.34
C HIS A 254 -13.85 -10.23 -7.91
N VAL A 255 -12.82 -9.39 -7.77
CA VAL A 255 -12.94 -7.98 -7.43
C VAL A 255 -12.10 -7.16 -8.39
N MET A 256 -12.63 -6.00 -8.72
CA MET A 256 -12.11 -5.03 -9.68
C MET A 256 -10.83 -4.36 -9.15
N CYS A 257 -9.70 -5.08 -9.22
CA CYS A 257 -8.41 -4.63 -8.70
C CYS A 257 -7.23 -5.24 -9.49
N ASP A 258 -6.10 -4.54 -9.49
CA ASP A 258 -4.82 -5.12 -9.91
C ASP A 258 -4.25 -6.02 -8.81
N ARG A 259 -3.32 -6.92 -9.18
CA ARG A 259 -2.60 -7.77 -8.23
C ARG A 259 -1.84 -6.94 -7.19
N TRP A 260 -1.31 -5.78 -7.58
CA TRP A 260 -0.51 -4.93 -6.68
C TRP A 260 -1.37 -4.08 -5.74
N ASP A 261 -2.69 -4.03 -5.94
CA ASP A 261 -3.60 -3.31 -5.05
C ASP A 261 -3.87 -4.05 -3.74
N ILE A 262 -3.49 -5.34 -3.66
CA ILE A 262 -3.80 -6.22 -2.53
C ILE A 262 -2.53 -6.85 -1.96
N GLY A 263 -2.18 -6.40 -0.76
CA GLY A 263 -1.22 -7.09 0.10
C GLY A 263 -1.87 -8.23 0.87
N GLY A 264 -1.06 -9.17 1.36
CA GLY A 264 -1.52 -10.18 2.31
C GLY A 264 -0.42 -10.57 3.27
N VAL A 265 -0.87 -11.12 4.41
CA VAL A 265 -0.03 -11.67 5.46
C VAL A 265 -0.78 -12.87 6.04
N SER A 266 -0.05 -13.93 6.34
CA SER A 266 -0.54 -15.07 7.10
C SER A 266 0.13 -15.16 8.47
N VAL A 267 -0.68 -15.41 9.50
CA VAL A 267 -0.23 -15.54 10.89
C VAL A 267 -0.81 -16.83 11.49
N PRO A 268 0.02 -17.70 12.10
CA PRO A 268 -0.42 -18.96 12.71
C PRO A 268 -1.03 -18.84 14.11
#